data_AF-A0A3D4PDS8-F1
#
_entry.id   AF-A0A3D4PDS8-F1
#
_cell.length_a   1.000
_cell.length_b   1.000
_cell.length_c   1.000
_cell.angle_alpha   90.00
_cell.angle_beta   90.00
_cell.angle_gamma   90.00
#
_symmetry.space_group_name_H-M   'P 1'
#
loop_
_entity.id
_entity.type
_entity.pdbx_description
1 polymer ?
#
loop_
_entity_poly.entity_id
_entity_poly.type
_entity_poly.pdbx_seq_one_letter_code
_entity_poly.pdbx_strand_id
1 'polypeptide(L)'
;MNYGEDVPVAPMTARGKGWPCLRQFCVFMENQVGRLHELFRLIERNELRVIAMSVVDSADFSTVRLMVDDADRAREIFSLSNFNWFENDVVGVCLPDDPQPLVRVCLALMQAELNIRYTYPLLFRR
;
A
#
# COMPACT_ATOMS: atom_id res chain seq x y z
N MET A 1 1.80 -1.23 47.48
CA MET A 1 1.29 -2.58 47.18
C MET A 1 -0.22 -2.51 47.14
N ASN A 2 -0.82 -2.52 45.95
CA ASN A 2 -2.02 -3.31 45.68
C ASN A 2 -2.05 -3.58 44.16
N TYR A 3 -2.02 -4.86 43.82
CA TYR A 3 -2.02 -5.39 42.46
C TYR A 3 -3.46 -5.71 42.07
N GLY A 4 -3.82 -5.41 40.82
CA GLY A 4 -4.85 -6.15 40.08
C GLY A 4 -6.27 -5.57 40.15
N GLU A 5 -6.73 -5.06 39.01
CA GLU A 5 -7.75 -5.76 38.22
C GLU A 5 -7.65 -5.26 36.77
N ASP A 6 -6.90 -5.99 35.95
CA ASP A 6 -6.99 -5.90 34.49
C ASP A 6 -8.37 -6.43 34.09
N VAL A 7 -9.35 -5.52 34.00
CA VAL A 7 -10.66 -5.86 33.47
C VAL A 7 -10.47 -6.26 32.00
N PRO A 8 -10.78 -7.49 31.59
CA PRO A 8 -10.71 -7.88 30.20
C PRO A 8 -11.80 -7.11 29.45
N VAL A 9 -11.40 -6.03 28.78
CA VAL A 9 -12.28 -5.31 27.86
C VAL A 9 -12.62 -6.28 26.73
N ALA A 10 -13.86 -6.77 26.72
CA ALA A 10 -14.38 -7.58 25.62
C ALA A 10 -14.13 -6.83 24.29
N PRO A 11 -13.73 -7.51 23.20
CA PRO A 11 -13.44 -6.84 21.95
C PRO A 11 -14.70 -6.12 21.45
N MET A 12 -14.75 -4.81 21.66
CA MET A 12 -15.75 -3.94 21.05
C MET A 12 -15.48 -3.96 19.55
N THR A 13 -16.44 -4.46 18.76
CA THR A 13 -16.39 -4.37 17.31
C THR A 13 -16.60 -2.92 16.90
N ALA A 14 -15.55 -2.11 16.96
CA ALA A 14 -15.49 -0.88 16.19
C ALA A 14 -15.56 -1.28 14.72
N ARG A 15 -16.70 -1.07 14.08
CA ARG A 15 -16.83 -1.08 12.61
C ARG A 15 -16.10 0.16 12.04
N GLY A 16 -14.78 0.20 12.22
CA GLY A 16 -13.89 1.25 11.74
C GLY A 16 -12.50 0.65 11.53
N LYS A 17 -12.18 0.30 10.27
CA LYS A 17 -10.91 -0.29 9.82
C LYS A 17 -10.24 -1.25 10.81
N GLY A 18 -10.85 -2.42 11.01
CA GLY A 18 -10.40 -3.45 11.95
C GLY A 18 -9.18 -4.27 11.54
N TRP A 19 -8.48 -3.93 10.45
CA TRP A 19 -7.26 -4.63 10.02
C TRP A 19 -6.17 -3.61 9.67
N PRO A 20 -4.89 -3.85 10.03
CA PRO A 20 -3.77 -2.98 9.65
C PRO A 20 -3.49 -3.13 8.14
N CYS A 21 -4.28 -2.44 7.33
CA CYS A 21 -4.11 -2.38 5.87
C CYS A 21 -3.28 -1.15 5.49
N LEU A 22 -2.35 -1.34 4.56
CA LEU A 22 -1.68 -0.26 3.86
C LEU A 22 -2.59 0.23 2.73
N ARG A 23 -2.58 1.55 2.48
CA ARG A 23 -3.33 2.16 1.38
C ARG A 23 -2.46 2.29 0.14
N GLN A 24 -2.89 1.64 -0.94
CA GLN A 24 -2.31 1.77 -2.26
C GLN A 24 -3.19 2.66 -3.14
N PHE A 25 -2.57 3.60 -3.83
CA PHE A 25 -3.18 4.35 -4.91
C PHE A 25 -2.86 3.68 -6.25
N CYS A 26 -3.89 3.41 -7.04
CA CYS A 26 -3.77 2.96 -8.41
C CYS A 26 -4.09 4.12 -9.32
N VAL A 27 -3.10 4.65 -10.03
CA VAL A 27 -3.24 5.73 -11.00
C VAL A 27 -3.25 5.12 -12.40
N PHE A 28 -4.31 5.40 -13.14
CA PHE A 28 -4.45 4.99 -14.53
C PHE A 28 -4.10 6.16 -15.44
N MET A 29 -3.12 5.97 -16.33
CA MET A 29 -2.64 7.02 -17.23
C MET A 29 -2.21 6.45 -18.57
N GLU A 30 -2.19 7.30 -19.60
CA GLU A 30 -1.68 6.93 -20.92
C GLU A 30 -0.19 6.54 -20.83
N ASN A 31 0.21 5.53 -21.61
CA ASN A 31 1.60 5.12 -21.69
C ASN A 31 2.38 6.06 -22.63
N GLN A 32 2.61 7.29 -22.18
CA GLN A 32 3.30 8.34 -22.94
C GLN A 32 4.49 8.93 -22.16
N VAL A 33 5.49 9.38 -22.91
CA VAL A 33 6.68 10.03 -22.36
C VAL A 33 6.26 11.25 -21.53
N GLY A 34 6.73 11.32 -20.29
CA GLY A 34 6.47 12.45 -19.38
C GLY A 34 5.29 12.26 -18.43
N ARG A 35 4.33 11.37 -18.70
CA ARG A 35 3.16 11.16 -17.83
C ARG A 35 3.52 10.73 -16.41
N LEU A 36 4.45 9.78 -16.30
CA LEU A 36 4.96 9.33 -15.00
C LEU A 36 5.72 10.46 -14.26
N HIS A 37 6.43 11.32 -15.00
CA HIS A 37 7.12 12.47 -14.40
C HIS A 37 6.12 13.49 -13.85
N GLU A 38 5.02 13.78 -14.57
CA GLU A 38 3.95 14.65 -14.08
C GLU A 38 3.33 14.13 -12.78
N LEU A 39 3.11 12.81 -12.70
CA LEU A 39 2.61 12.15 -11.50
C LEU A 39 3.55 12.35 -10.31
N PHE A 40 4.84 12.07 -10.46
CA PHE A 40 5.79 12.27 -9.36
C PHE A 40 5.96 13.73 -8.99
N ARG A 41 5.96 14.64 -9.98
CA ARG A 41 6.03 16.07 -9.73
C ARG A 41 4.85 16.56 -8.90
N LEU A 42 3.64 16.02 -9.12
CA LEU A 42 2.47 16.31 -8.29
C LEU A 42 2.69 15.85 -6.84
N ILE A 43 3.20 14.64 -6.65
CA ILE A 43 3.44 14.05 -5.33
C ILE A 43 4.50 14.87 -4.57
N GLU A 44 5.67 15.07 -5.16
CA GLU A 44 6.80 15.74 -4.50
C GLU A 44 6.53 17.23 -4.23
N ARG A 45 5.80 17.93 -5.11
CA ARG A 45 5.39 19.34 -4.88
C ARG A 45 4.51 19.52 -3.65
N ASN A 46 3.81 18.47 -3.25
CA ASN A 46 2.96 18.47 -2.07
C ASN A 46 3.66 17.81 -0.87
N GLU A 47 4.99 17.70 -0.91
CA GLU A 47 5.82 17.18 0.19
C GLU A 47 5.46 15.74 0.60
N LEU A 48 4.86 14.99 -0.33
CA LEU A 48 4.64 13.56 -0.16
C LEU A 48 5.82 12.79 -0.71
N ARG A 49 6.08 11.63 -0.12
CA ARG A 49 7.16 10.74 -0.57
C ARG A 49 6.59 9.40 -0.97
N VAL A 50 7.00 8.92 -2.14
CA VAL A 50 6.67 7.58 -2.60
C VAL A 50 7.46 6.56 -1.77
N ILE A 51 6.75 5.69 -1.05
CA ILE A 51 7.32 4.59 -0.26
C ILE A 51 7.40 3.30 -1.09
N ALA A 52 6.49 3.10 -2.04
CA ALA A 52 6.46 1.89 -2.83
C ALA A 52 5.83 2.15 -4.18
N MET A 53 6.26 1.44 -5.22
CA MET A 53 5.65 1.55 -6.53
C MET A 53 5.78 0.26 -7.34
N SER A 54 4.78 -0.02 -8.15
CA SER A 54 4.80 -0.98 -9.26
C SER A 54 4.10 -0.36 -10.46
N VAL A 55 4.68 -0.52 -11.65
CA VAL A 55 4.06 -0.09 -12.90
C VAL A 55 3.69 -1.34 -13.69
N VAL A 56 2.44 -1.40 -14.13
CA VAL A 56 1.94 -2.43 -15.05
C VAL A 56 1.49 -1.70 -16.30
N ASP A 57 2.18 -1.93 -17.42
CA ASP A 57 1.90 -1.29 -18.69
C ASP A 57 1.20 -2.21 -19.70
N SER A 58 0.49 -1.58 -20.61
CA SER A 58 -0.01 -2.11 -21.86
C SER A 58 0.38 -1.15 -23.00
N ALA A 59 0.03 -1.47 -24.24
CA ALA A 59 0.38 -0.65 -25.40
C ALA A 59 -0.08 0.81 -25.26
N ASP A 60 -1.30 1.04 -24.76
CA ASP A 60 -1.91 2.37 -24.75
C ASP A 60 -1.95 2.99 -23.34
N PHE A 61 -1.97 2.17 -22.30
CA PHE A 61 -2.20 2.60 -20.93
C PHE A 61 -1.24 1.97 -19.94
N SER A 62 -1.00 2.65 -18.84
CA SER A 62 -0.24 2.15 -17.70
C SER A 62 -1.04 2.34 -16.42
N THR A 63 -0.96 1.33 -15.56
CA THR A 63 -1.47 1.38 -14.20
C THR A 63 -0.28 1.47 -13.26
N VAL A 64 -0.16 2.62 -12.59
CA VAL A 64 0.86 2.85 -11.57
C VAL A 64 0.24 2.60 -10.21
N ARG A 65 0.71 1.57 -9.52
CA ARG A 65 0.38 1.30 -8.13
C ARG A 65 1.44 1.96 -7.28
N LEU A 66 1.05 2.81 -6.35
CA LEU A 66 1.98 3.51 -5.47
C LEU A 66 1.44 3.61 -4.05
N MET A 67 2.37 3.67 -3.10
CA MET A 67 2.10 4.04 -1.71
C MET A 67 2.93 5.27 -1.35
N VAL A 68 2.38 6.12 -0.49
CA VAL A 68 3.05 7.29 0.05
C VAL A 68 3.10 7.23 1.58
N ASP A 69 3.87 8.13 2.19
CA ASP A 69 3.96 8.26 3.65
C ASP A 69 2.71 8.84 4.31
N ASP A 70 1.96 9.70 3.63
CA ASP A 70 0.67 10.21 4.10
C ASP A 70 -0.44 9.94 3.08
N ALA A 71 -1.19 8.87 3.34
CA ALA A 71 -2.27 8.44 2.48
C ALA A 71 -3.58 9.23 2.66
N ASP A 72 -3.74 10.08 3.68
CA ASP A 72 -4.90 10.98 3.75
C ASP A 72 -4.64 12.22 2.92
N ARG A 73 -3.47 12.84 3.08
CA ARG A 73 -3.03 13.96 2.26
C ARG A 73 -2.95 13.59 0.78
N ALA A 74 -2.46 12.41 0.43
CA ALA A 74 -2.45 11.96 -0.97
C ALA A 74 -3.86 11.83 -1.57
N ARG A 75 -4.85 11.37 -0.79
CA ARG A 75 -6.23 11.28 -1.27
C ARG A 75 -6.77 12.64 -1.66
N GLU A 76 -6.53 13.65 -0.83
CA GLU A 76 -6.95 15.03 -1.11
C GLU A 76 -6.30 15.56 -2.38
N ILE A 77 -4.98 15.39 -2.52
CA ILE A 77 -4.22 15.85 -3.69
C ILE A 77 -4.68 15.15 -4.96
N PHE A 78 -4.87 13.83 -4.92
CA PHE A 78 -5.34 13.08 -6.08
C PHE A 78 -6.78 13.44 -6.46
N SER A 79 -7.65 13.72 -5.49
CA SER A 79 -9.03 14.17 -5.73
C SER A 79 -9.10 15.52 -6.45
N LEU A 80 -8.09 16.38 -6.26
CA LEU A 80 -7.96 17.68 -6.91
C LEU A 80 -7.13 17.64 -8.21
N SER A 81 -6.59 16.47 -8.55
CA SER A 81 -5.73 16.30 -9.73
C SER A 81 -6.54 15.85 -10.95
N ASN A 82 -5.91 15.93 -12.13
CA ASN A 82 -6.48 15.43 -13.38
C ASN A 82 -6.17 13.96 -13.64
N PHE A 83 -5.64 13.23 -12.65
CA PHE A 83 -5.37 11.80 -12.78
C PHE A 83 -6.62 10.98 -12.48
N ASN A 84 -6.82 9.90 -13.23
CA ASN A 84 -7.79 8.89 -12.86
C ASN A 84 -7.15 7.94 -11.86
N TRP A 85 -7.75 7.78 -10.69
CA TRP A 85 -7.19 6.93 -9.65
C TRP A 85 -8.25 6.22 -8.82
N PHE A 86 -7.84 5.17 -8.13
CA PHE A 86 -8.63 4.48 -7.12
C PHE A 86 -7.75 3.94 -6.01
N GLU A 87 -8.34 3.70 -4.85
CA GLU A 87 -7.64 3.15 -3.69
C GLU A 87 -7.89 1.66 -3.54
N ASN A 88 -6.87 0.95 -3.04
CA ASN A 88 -7.00 -0.42 -2.57
C ASN A 88 -6.31 -0.59 -1.23
N ASP A 89 -6.92 -1.40 -0.38
CA ASP A 89 -6.29 -1.90 0.83
C ASP A 89 -5.39 -3.09 0.47
N VAL A 90 -4.16 -3.08 0.94
CA VAL A 90 -3.18 -4.15 0.75
C VAL A 90 -2.48 -4.49 2.06
N VAL A 91 -1.90 -5.69 2.13
CA VAL A 91 -1.21 -6.18 3.33
C VAL A 91 0.29 -6.01 3.16
N GLY A 92 0.92 -5.33 4.11
CA GLY A 92 2.38 -5.28 4.23
C GLY A 92 2.91 -6.51 4.97
N VAL A 93 3.93 -7.15 4.41
CA VAL A 93 4.58 -8.30 5.04
C VAL A 93 6.05 -7.98 5.31
N CYS A 94 6.44 -7.99 6.59
CA CYS A 94 7.85 -8.01 6.96
C CYS A 94 8.39 -9.42 6.78
N LEU A 95 9.44 -9.56 5.95
CA LEU A 95 10.07 -10.85 5.73
C LEU A 95 10.79 -11.32 7.01
N PRO A 96 10.61 -12.58 7.43
CA PRO A 96 11.34 -13.13 8.57
C PRO A 96 12.83 -13.23 8.26
N ASP A 97 13.65 -13.25 9.31
CA ASP A 97 15.09 -13.50 9.21
C ASP A 97 15.33 -15.03 9.10
N ASP A 98 15.10 -15.56 7.90
CA ASP A 98 15.12 -16.98 7.56
C ASP A 98 15.86 -17.17 6.23
N PRO A 99 16.53 -18.32 5.97
CA PRO A 99 17.17 -18.57 4.68
C PRO A 99 16.22 -18.50 3.46
N GLN A 100 14.92 -18.79 3.64
CA GLN A 100 13.92 -18.77 2.55
C GLN A 100 12.63 -18.04 2.98
N PRO A 101 12.69 -16.73 3.22
CA PRO A 101 11.61 -16.01 3.90
C PRO A 101 10.35 -15.90 3.04
N LEU A 102 10.51 -15.75 1.73
CA LEU A 102 9.39 -15.72 0.78
C LEU A 102 8.67 -17.07 0.71
N VAL A 103 9.41 -18.17 0.68
CA VAL A 103 8.83 -19.53 0.65
C VAL A 103 7.98 -19.76 1.91
N ARG A 104 8.50 -19.34 3.06
CA ARG A 104 7.79 -19.43 4.35
C ARG A 104 6.50 -18.62 4.36
N VAL A 105 6.52 -17.37 3.87
CA VAL A 105 5.32 -16.53 3.75
C VAL A 105 4.30 -17.14 2.79
N CYS A 106 4.74 -17.57 1.60
CA CYS A 106 3.86 -18.21 0.62
C CYS A 106 3.23 -19.50 1.15
N LEU A 107 3.98 -20.32 1.90
CA LEU A 107 3.46 -21.52 2.53
C LEU A 107 2.35 -21.21 3.55
N ALA A 108 2.54 -20.19 4.39
CA ALA A 108 1.52 -19.76 5.36
C ALA A 108 0.24 -19.27 4.66
N LEU A 109 0.37 -18.50 3.58
CA LEU A 109 -0.78 -18.04 2.79
C LEU A 109 -1.49 -19.20 2.07
N MET A 110 -0.72 -20.15 1.52
CA MET A 110 -1.27 -21.36 0.90
C MET A 110 -2.08 -22.21 1.90
N GLN A 111 -1.55 -22.43 3.11
CA GLN A 111 -2.23 -23.19 4.17
C GLN A 111 -3.54 -22.52 4.62
N ALA A 112 -3.64 -21.20 4.47
CA ALA A 112 -4.86 -20.43 4.72
C ALA A 112 -5.76 -20.29 3.48
N GLU A 113 -5.43 -20.97 2.37
CA GLU A 113 -6.14 -20.90 1.08
C GLU A 113 -6.23 -19.47 0.51
N LEU A 114 -5.23 -18.63 0.78
CA LEU A 114 -5.15 -17.24 0.32
C LEU A 114 -4.30 -17.13 -0.96
N ASN A 115 -4.91 -16.67 -2.04
CA ASN A 115 -4.21 -16.40 -3.29
C ASN A 115 -3.56 -15.00 -3.32
N ILE A 116 -2.33 -14.92 -3.84
CA ILE A 116 -1.61 -13.65 -4.03
C ILE A 116 -1.90 -13.11 -5.43
N ARG A 117 -2.69 -12.03 -5.53
CA ARG A 117 -2.99 -11.40 -6.83
C ARG A 117 -1.80 -10.67 -7.42
N TYR A 118 -1.03 -10.00 -6.57
CA TYR A 118 0.19 -9.27 -6.93
C TYR A 118 1.00 -8.99 -5.67
N THR A 119 2.29 -8.72 -5.85
CA THR A 119 3.21 -8.30 -4.79
C THR A 119 4.25 -7.36 -5.40
N TYR A 120 4.73 -6.40 -4.61
CA TYR A 120 5.83 -5.52 -4.97
C TYR A 120 6.54 -5.03 -3.70
N PRO A 121 7.86 -4.79 -3.75
CA PRO A 121 8.61 -4.36 -2.58
C PRO A 121 8.32 -2.90 -2.22
N LEU A 122 8.61 -2.54 -0.98
CA LEU A 122 8.74 -1.14 -0.59
C LEU A 122 10.12 -0.62 -1.05
N LEU A 123 10.16 0.63 -1.49
CA LEU A 123 11.38 1.37 -1.82
C LEU A 123 12.10 1.72 -0.52
N PHE A 124 13.02 0.85 -0.11
CA PHE A 124 13.86 1.11 1.05
C PHE A 124 14.98 2.09 0.67
N ARG A 125 15.02 3.24 1.33
CA ARG A 125 16.13 4.20 1.22
C ARG A 125 16.83 4.28 2.58
N ARG A 126 18.09 3.85 2.62
CA ARG A 126 19.00 4.05 3.78
C ARG A 126 19.33 5.52 3.97
#